data_AF-A0A4P6ZVK5-F1
#
_entry.id   AF-A0A4P6ZVK5-F1
#
_cell.length_a   1.000
_cell.length_b   1.000
_cell.length_c   1.000
_cell.angle_alpha   90.00
_cell.angle_beta   90.00
_cell.angle_gamma   90.00
#
_symmetry.space_group_name_H-M   'P 1'
#
loop_
_entity.id
_entity.type
_entity.pdbx_description
1 polymer ?
#
loop_
_entity_poly.entity_id
_entity_poly.type
_entity_poly.pdbx_seq_one_letter_code
_entity_poly.pdbx_strand_id
1 'polypeptide(L)'
;MENYLKENKVNWMQWKLRMPLVLFLLGLMAGIYQSFPKLFLIPNSYLISSIQYLGGIALLIWLFEKIGLNDKKVHFSVGILLIAAGFLIDFIFVGYR
;
A
#
# COMPACT_ATOMS: atom_id res chain seq x y z
N MET A 1 12.06 -24.34 -33.55
CA MET A 1 12.95 -23.99 -32.43
C MET A 1 12.75 -22.54 -31.95
N GLU A 2 12.38 -21.60 -32.84
CA GLU A 2 12.08 -20.20 -32.49
C GLU A 2 10.90 -19.99 -31.52
N ASN A 3 9.89 -20.87 -31.53
CA ASN A 3 8.73 -20.71 -30.65
C ASN A 3 9.02 -20.94 -29.16
N TYR A 4 10.10 -21.62 -28.80
CA TYR A 4 10.49 -21.84 -27.41
C TYR A 4 11.23 -20.64 -26.77
N LEU A 5 11.75 -19.73 -27.59
CA LEU A 5 12.44 -18.53 -27.11
C LEU A 5 11.49 -17.36 -26.82
N LYS A 6 10.23 -17.43 -27.29
CA LYS A 6 9.25 -16.36 -27.10
C LYS A 6 8.61 -16.38 -25.71
N GLU A 7 8.58 -17.55 -25.08
CA GLU A 7 7.93 -17.77 -23.78
C GLU A 7 8.83 -17.40 -22.59
N ASN A 8 10.14 -17.33 -22.81
CA ASN A 8 11.14 -17.04 -21.78
C ASN A 8 11.69 -15.60 -21.86
N LYS A 9 10.84 -14.62 -22.21
CA LYS A 9 11.12 -13.22 -21.88
C LYS A 9 11.02 -13.10 -20.36
N VAL A 10 12.15 -13.35 -19.68
CA VAL A 10 12.36 -12.90 -18.31
C VAL A 10 12.17 -11.39 -18.32
N ASN A 11 10.96 -10.95 -17.96
CA ASN A 11 10.63 -9.55 -17.83
C ASN A 11 11.34 -9.05 -16.56
N TRP A 12 12.55 -8.52 -16.72
CA TRP A 12 13.31 -7.80 -15.70
C TRP A 12 12.51 -6.65 -15.04
N MET A 13 11.38 -6.27 -15.66
CA MET A 13 10.39 -5.31 -15.15
C MET A 13 9.38 -5.89 -14.15
N GLN A 14 9.47 -7.16 -13.74
CA GLN A 14 8.52 -7.74 -12.81
C GLN A 14 9.05 -7.65 -11.38
N TRP A 15 8.44 -6.78 -10.57
CA TRP A 15 8.80 -6.58 -9.17
C TRP A 15 7.80 -7.28 -8.25
N LYS A 16 8.27 -7.76 -7.09
CA LYS A 16 7.38 -8.32 -6.08
C LYS A 16 6.52 -7.18 -5.52
N LEU A 17 5.19 -7.37 -5.53
CA LEU A 17 4.24 -6.37 -5.12
C LEU A 17 4.35 -6.01 -3.61
N ARG A 18 5.03 -6.84 -2.80
CA ARG A 18 5.26 -6.63 -1.36
C ARG A 18 5.62 -5.18 -1.00
N MET A 19 6.73 -4.68 -1.53
CA MET A 19 7.29 -3.37 -1.16
C MET A 19 6.42 -2.20 -1.64
N PRO A 20 5.97 -2.15 -2.92
CA PRO A 20 5.03 -1.12 -3.38
C PRO A 20 3.73 -1.06 -2.57
N LEU A 21 3.22 -2.22 -2.15
CA LEU A 21 1.95 -2.34 -1.46
C LEU A 21 2.04 -1.89 0.00
N VAL A 22 3.17 -2.17 0.68
CA VAL A 22 3.45 -1.60 2.01
C VAL A 22 3.58 -0.08 1.93
N LEU A 23 4.30 0.46 0.94
CA LEU A 23 4.44 1.91 0.75
C LEU A 23 3.09 2.58 0.46
N PHE A 24 2.27 1.97 -0.39
CA PHE A 24 0.90 2.43 -0.66
C PHE A 24 0.06 2.46 0.62
N LEU A 25 0.11 1.40 1.42
CA LEU A 25 -0.63 1.29 2.67
C LEU A 25 -0.23 2.34 3.69
N LEU A 26 1.07 2.61 3.81
CA LEU A 26 1.57 3.66 4.70
C LEU A 26 1.03 5.03 4.30
N GLY A 27 1.08 5.39 3.02
CA GLY A 27 0.54 6.66 2.53
C GLY A 27 -0.98 6.75 2.70
N LEU A 28 -1.71 5.69 2.38
CA LEU A 28 -3.16 5.63 2.51
C LEU A 28 -3.59 5.76 3.99
N MET A 29 -2.92 5.05 4.91
CA MET A 29 -3.23 5.15 6.34
C MET A 29 -2.82 6.50 6.92
N ALA A 30 -1.72 7.09 6.48
CA ALA A 30 -1.31 8.44 6.90
C ALA A 30 -2.38 9.48 6.53
N GLY A 31 -2.85 9.48 5.27
CA GLY A 31 -3.91 10.38 4.81
C GLY A 31 -5.22 10.17 5.57
N ILE A 32 -5.65 8.92 5.76
CA ILE A 32 -6.87 8.62 6.54
C ILE A 32 -6.74 9.08 7.99
N TYR A 33 -5.60 8.82 8.64
CA TYR A 33 -5.35 9.22 10.02
C TYR A 33 -5.42 10.74 10.20
N GLN A 34 -4.81 11.49 9.27
CA GLN A 34 -4.77 12.95 9.36
C GLN A 34 -6.12 13.61 9.03
N SER A 35 -6.88 13.06 8.09
CA SER A 35 -8.13 13.69 7.61
C SER A 35 -9.37 13.27 8.36
N PHE A 36 -9.38 12.09 8.96
CA PHE A 36 -10.51 11.62 9.74
C PHE A 36 -10.12 11.32 11.19
N PRO A 37 -9.71 12.33 11.98
CA PRO A 37 -9.41 12.13 13.40
C PRO A 37 -10.64 11.64 14.20
N LYS A 38 -11.86 11.84 13.66
CA LYS A 38 -13.13 11.38 14.25
C LYS A 38 -13.45 9.90 13.99
N LEU A 39 -12.77 9.23 13.05
CA LEU A 39 -12.93 7.78 12.83
C LEU A 39 -12.18 6.96 13.90
N PHE A 40 -11.26 7.58 14.63
CA PHE A 40 -10.56 6.95 15.74
C PHE A 40 -11.41 7.04 17.01
N LEU A 41 -11.61 5.89 17.64
CA LEU A 41 -12.58 5.72 18.72
C LEU A 41 -12.24 6.57 19.96
N ILE A 42 -10.96 6.95 20.16
CA ILE A 42 -10.49 7.64 21.36
C ILE A 42 -9.43 8.71 20.98
N PRO A 43 -9.86 9.91 20.54
CA PRO A 43 -8.93 10.97 20.10
C PRO A 43 -8.07 11.56 21.24
N ASN A 44 -8.48 11.41 22.50
CA ASN A 44 -7.78 12.00 23.65
C ASN A 44 -6.56 11.20 24.15
N SER A 45 -6.40 9.95 23.72
CA SER A 45 -5.31 9.09 24.19
C SER A 45 -4.34 8.80 23.06
N TYR A 46 -3.19 9.48 23.07
CA TYR A 46 -2.11 9.31 22.08
C TYR A 46 -1.65 7.86 21.90
N LEU A 47 -1.58 7.10 23.00
CA LEU A 47 -1.22 5.67 22.97
C LEU A 47 -2.25 4.84 22.21
N ILE A 48 -3.54 5.06 22.47
CA ILE A 48 -4.62 4.28 21.85
C ILE A 48 -4.74 4.61 20.37
N SER A 49 -4.62 5.90 20.01
CA SER A 49 -4.63 6.34 18.61
C SER A 49 -3.47 5.72 17.82
N SER A 50 -2.27 5.65 18.42
CA SER A 50 -1.11 4.98 17.81
C SER A 50 -1.32 3.48 17.61
N ILE A 51 -1.89 2.80 18.61
CA ILE A 51 -2.19 1.35 18.53
C ILE A 51 -3.24 1.10 17.43
N GLN A 52 -4.26 1.94 17.30
CA GLN A 52 -5.26 1.82 16.24
C GLN A 52 -4.66 2.06 14.85
N TYR A 53 -3.77 3.05 14.72
CA TYR A 53 -3.06 3.31 13.47
C TYR A 53 -2.21 2.10 13.05
N LEU A 54 -1.35 1.61 13.95
CA LEU A 54 -0.51 0.44 13.69
C LEU A 54 -1.34 -0.82 13.47
N GLY A 55 -2.41 -1.00 14.24
CA GLY A 55 -3.36 -2.10 14.09
C GLY A 55 -4.07 -2.08 12.74
N GLY A 56 -4.49 -0.91 12.26
CA GLY A 56 -5.10 -0.74 10.94
C GLY A 56 -4.15 -1.10 9.80
N ILE A 57 -2.89 -0.65 9.87
CA ILE A 57 -1.86 -1.03 8.91
C ILE A 57 -1.62 -2.53 8.95
N ALA A 58 -1.41 -3.11 10.14
CA ALA A 58 -1.14 -4.54 10.30
C ALA A 58 -2.30 -5.40 9.78
N LEU A 59 -3.55 -4.99 10.02
CA LEU A 59 -4.74 -5.71 9.57
C LEU A 59 -4.88 -5.68 8.04
N LEU A 60 -4.58 -4.54 7.41
CA LEU A 60 -4.56 -4.42 5.94
C LEU A 60 -3.41 -5.22 5.31
N ILE A 61 -2.21 -5.18 5.91
CA ILE A 61 -1.09 -6.02 5.47
C ILE A 61 -1.50 -7.50 5.56
N TRP A 62 -2.07 -7.92 6.69
CA TRP A 62 -2.53 -9.28 6.89
C TRP A 62 -3.61 -9.69 5.87
N LEU A 63 -4.56 -8.79 5.56
CA LEU A 63 -5.57 -9.04 4.55
C LEU A 63 -4.94 -9.26 3.16
N PHE A 64 -3.96 -8.44 2.78
CA PHE A 64 -3.27 -8.59 1.50
C PHE A 64 -2.36 -9.81 1.45
N GLU A 65 -1.74 -10.20 2.56
CA GLU A 65 -1.05 -11.48 2.67
C GLU A 65 -2.02 -12.65 2.49
N LYS A 66 -3.20 -12.60 3.12
CA LYS A 66 -4.25 -13.63 2.99
C LYS A 66 -4.80 -13.75 1.58
N ILE A 67 -4.90 -12.65 0.84
CA ILE A 67 -5.32 -12.63 -0.57
C ILE A 67 -4.18 -13.12 -1.51
N GLY A 68 -2.97 -13.32 -0.99
CA GLY A 68 -1.81 -13.74 -1.79
C GLY A 68 -1.29 -12.65 -2.73
N LEU A 69 -1.68 -11.39 -2.51
CA LEU A 69 -1.19 -10.24 -3.28
C LEU A 69 0.31 -10.01 -3.08
N ASN A 70 0.84 -10.43 -1.93
CA ASN A 70 2.25 -10.29 -1.56
C ASN A 70 3.21 -11.02 -2.54
N ASP A 71 2.82 -12.19 -3.04
CA ASP A 71 3.65 -12.99 -3.96
C ASP A 71 3.34 -12.76 -5.44
N LYS A 72 2.38 -11.89 -5.76
CA LYS A 72 2.15 -11.49 -7.14
C LYS A 72 3.31 -10.65 -7.65
N LYS A 73 3.83 -11.07 -8.81
CA LYS A 73 4.79 -10.31 -9.61
C LYS A 73 4.00 -9.37 -10.51
N VAL A 74 4.19 -8.07 -10.33
CA VAL A 74 3.56 -7.04 -11.18
C VAL A 74 4.62 -6.30 -11.97
N HIS A 75 4.22 -5.68 -13.08
CA HIS A 75 5.09 -4.73 -13.77
C HIS A 75 5.47 -3.57 -12.86
N PHE A 76 6.73 -3.15 -12.95
CA PHE A 76 7.31 -2.06 -12.18
C PHE A 76 6.50 -0.76 -12.28
N SER A 77 5.94 -0.47 -13.46
CA SER A 77 5.05 0.66 -13.70
C SER A 77 3.79 0.61 -12.82
N VAL A 78 3.21 -0.58 -12.61
CA VAL A 78 2.04 -0.77 -11.74
C VAL A 78 2.42 -0.53 -10.28
N GLY A 79 3.60 -0.98 -9.85
CA GLY A 79 4.10 -0.71 -8.50
C GLY A 79 4.28 0.78 -8.23
N ILE A 80 4.89 1.52 -9.17
CA ILE A 80 5.04 2.97 -9.09
C ILE A 80 3.69 3.68 -9.10
N LEU A 81 2.77 3.27 -9.97
CA LEU A 81 1.42 3.84 -10.01
C LEU A 81 0.72 3.66 -8.66
N LEU A 82 0.89 2.49 -8.03
CA LEU A 82 0.32 2.20 -6.72
C LEU A 82 0.91 3.12 -5.64
N ILE A 83 2.24 3.26 -5.58
CA ILE A 83 2.91 4.16 -4.63
C ILE A 83 2.44 5.62 -4.86
N ALA A 84 2.41 6.06 -6.12
CA ALA A 84 1.97 7.39 -6.49
C ALA A 84 0.50 7.63 -6.11
N ALA A 85 -0.38 6.63 -6.23
CA ALA A 85 -1.76 6.73 -5.79
C ALA A 85 -1.87 6.91 -4.27
N GLY A 86 -1.07 6.17 -3.49
CA GLY A 86 -1.02 6.33 -2.03
C GLY A 86 -0.53 7.72 -1.61
N PHE A 87 0.48 8.23 -2.29
CA PHE A 87 1.00 9.59 -2.06
C PHE A 87 0.01 10.68 -2.51
N LEU A 88 -0.70 10.47 -3.61
CA LEU A 88 -1.76 11.38 -4.07
C LEU A 88 -2.91 11.45 -3.07
N ILE A 89 -3.33 10.31 -2.51
CA ILE A 89 -4.35 10.27 -1.46
C ILE A 89 -3.86 11.10 -0.27
N ASP A 90 -2.66 10.84 0.23
CA ASP A 90 -2.08 11.62 1.33
C ASP A 90 -2.02 13.11 1.00
N PHE A 91 -1.53 13.49 -0.18
CA PHE A 91 -1.44 14.89 -0.62
C PHE A 91 -2.81 15.58 -0.70
N ILE A 92 -3.84 14.91 -1.26
CA ILE A 92 -5.19 15.46 -1.34
C ILE A 92 -5.76 15.64 0.06
N PHE A 93 -5.58 14.66 0.94
CA PHE A 93 -6.19 14.63 2.25
C PHE A 93 -5.52 15.57 3.26
N VAL A 94 -4.21 15.76 3.16
CA VAL A 94 -3.42 16.68 3.99
C VAL A 94 -3.46 18.10 3.43
N GLY A 95 -3.36 18.25 2.10
CA GLY A 95 -3.33 19.55 1.44
C GLY A 95 -4.66 20.30 1.40
N TYR A 96 -5.79 19.65 1.70
CA TYR A 96 -7.11 20.28 1.79
C TYR A 96 -7.47 20.83 3.19
N ARG A 97 -6.50 20.89 4.12
CA ARG A 97 -6.66 21.42 5.47
C ARG A 97 -6.00 22.78 5.62
#